data_AF-A0A949VQ02-F1
#
_entry.id   AF-A0A949VQ02-F1
#
_cell.length_a   1.000
_cell.length_b   1.000
_cell.length_c   1.000
_cell.angle_alpha   90.00
_cell.angle_beta   90.00
_cell.angle_gamma   90.00
#
_symmetry.space_group_name_H-M   'P 1'
#
loop_
_entity.id
_entity.type
_entity.pdbx_description
1 polymer ?
#
loop_
_entity_poly.entity_id
_entity_poly.type
_entity_poly.pdbx_seq_one_letter_code
_entity_poly.pdbx_strand_id
1 'polypeptide(L)'
;MFGAAYLWPLPMRFPWLLTLLLCIELPAQDRILLMNGQTIEGRVLGQSTLEIRYQVPRGARLIERSEPTESVFSVTDSLGHERVWYFMDTVFGNDYTVDQMRWLIKGEQDARDGYRPLWPMIGGFAFGAGTVMALDLEVMSLLLPPLYAGVMALPRVHVTPGSVRDPLMEGDPYYATGYASTGRTKRVLRTLYSTVAGVAVGLAVRQLVINPNLDP
;
A
#
# COMPACT_ATOMS: atom_id res chain seq x y z
N MET A 1 -56.23 62.60 -17.61
CA MET A 1 -55.49 61.65 -18.48
C MET A 1 -54.46 60.93 -17.63
N PHE A 2 -54.33 59.63 -17.88
CA PHE A 2 -53.72 58.59 -17.04
C PHE A 2 -52.19 58.63 -16.93
N GLY A 3 -51.66 58.00 -15.86
CA GLY A 3 -50.34 57.34 -15.85
C GLY A 3 -49.56 57.58 -14.57
N ALA A 4 -48.89 56.63 -13.91
CA ALA A 4 -48.85 55.16 -13.95
C ALA A 4 -48.10 54.74 -12.66
N ALA A 5 -48.53 53.67 -12.00
CA ALA A 5 -47.88 53.11 -10.80
C ALA A 5 -46.98 51.94 -11.21
N TYR A 6 -45.70 51.88 -10.82
CA TYR A 6 -44.86 50.66 -10.78
C TYR A 6 -43.66 50.94 -9.84
N LEU A 7 -43.64 50.39 -8.62
CA LEU A 7 -43.09 49.09 -8.20
C LEU A 7 -41.57 49.10 -7.95
N TRP A 8 -41.24 48.92 -6.67
CA TRP A 8 -39.92 48.79 -6.05
C TRP A 8 -39.07 47.67 -6.67
N PRO A 9 -37.76 47.85 -6.96
CA PRO A 9 -36.89 46.71 -7.23
C PRO A 9 -36.37 46.14 -5.90
N LEU A 10 -36.76 44.91 -5.59
CA LEU A 10 -36.17 44.10 -4.53
C LEU A 10 -34.68 43.83 -4.82
N PRO A 11 -33.76 43.93 -3.83
CA PRO A 11 -32.35 43.68 -4.06
C PRO A 11 -32.04 42.17 -4.19
N MET A 12 -31.48 41.78 -5.33
CA MET A 12 -30.92 40.46 -5.63
C MET A 12 -29.69 40.12 -4.75
N ARG A 13 -29.90 39.77 -3.47
CA ARG A 13 -28.81 39.33 -2.55
C ARG A 13 -29.06 38.00 -1.85
N PHE A 14 -29.92 37.15 -2.41
CA PHE A 14 -30.36 35.92 -1.72
C PHE A 14 -29.84 34.55 -2.22
N PRO A 15 -29.02 34.39 -3.29
CA PRO A 15 -28.54 33.04 -3.64
C PRO A 15 -27.22 32.65 -2.95
N TRP A 16 -26.48 33.58 -2.34
CA TRP A 16 -25.15 33.32 -1.75
C TRP A 16 -25.19 32.73 -0.33
N LEU A 17 -26.29 32.94 0.41
CA LEU A 17 -26.47 32.37 1.75
C LEU A 17 -26.88 30.88 1.71
N LEU A 18 -27.51 30.42 0.62
CA LEU A 18 -27.95 29.03 0.47
C LEU A 18 -26.80 28.08 0.05
N THR A 19 -25.74 28.60 -0.57
CA THR A 19 -24.55 27.84 -0.96
C THR A 19 -23.57 27.60 0.19
N LEU A 20 -23.69 28.33 1.29
CA LEU A 20 -22.80 28.19 2.46
C LEU A 20 -23.27 27.11 3.46
N LEU A 21 -24.47 26.56 3.30
CA LEU A 21 -25.07 25.61 4.26
C LEU A 21 -25.02 24.13 3.82
N LEU A 22 -24.37 23.82 2.69
CA LEU A 22 -24.28 22.46 2.15
C LEU A 22 -22.92 21.80 2.40
N CYS A 23 -22.32 22.01 3.58
CA CYS A 23 -21.29 21.12 4.11
C CYS A 23 -22.01 19.91 4.74
N ILE A 24 -22.51 19.02 3.89
CA ILE A 24 -22.97 17.71 4.35
C ILE A 24 -21.71 16.94 4.71
N GLU A 25 -21.45 16.81 6.02
CA GLU A 25 -20.56 15.80 6.57
C GLU A 25 -21.11 14.45 6.11
N LEU A 26 -20.57 13.92 4.99
CA LEU A 26 -20.85 12.55 4.60
C LEU A 26 -20.36 11.68 5.77
N PRO A 27 -21.22 10.86 6.41
CA PRO A 27 -20.76 9.98 7.47
C PRO A 27 -19.63 9.13 6.89
N ALA A 28 -18.44 9.27 7.48
CA ALA A 28 -17.31 8.44 7.12
C ALA A 28 -17.73 6.97 7.33
N GLN A 29 -17.29 6.07 6.46
CA GLN A 29 -17.52 4.65 6.70
C GLN A 29 -16.67 4.19 7.89
N ASP A 30 -17.12 3.15 8.59
CA ASP A 30 -16.28 2.55 9.62
C ASP A 30 -15.00 1.98 8.96
N ARG A 31 -13.89 2.00 9.70
CA ARG A 31 -12.59 1.55 9.21
C ARG A 31 -12.00 0.55 10.16
N ILE A 32 -11.56 -0.59 9.65
CA ILE A 32 -10.85 -1.62 10.41
C ILE A 32 -9.39 -1.57 9.97
N LEU A 33 -8.49 -1.21 10.89
CA LEU A 33 -7.06 -1.27 10.66
C LEU A 33 -6.53 -2.62 11.13
N LEU A 34 -5.94 -3.38 10.21
CA LEU A 34 -5.33 -4.66 10.49
C LEU A 34 -3.87 -4.51 10.95
N MET A 35 -3.37 -5.54 11.61
CA MET A 35 -1.98 -5.64 12.09
C MET A 35 -0.94 -5.60 10.96
N ASN A 36 -1.32 -5.96 9.73
CA ASN A 36 -0.48 -5.87 8.53
C ASN A 36 -0.55 -4.50 7.82
N GLY A 37 -1.21 -3.52 8.46
CA GLY A 37 -1.44 -2.18 7.93
C GLY A 37 -2.41 -2.08 6.77
N GLN A 38 -3.18 -3.12 6.45
CA GLN A 38 -4.34 -2.96 5.55
C GLN A 38 -5.48 -2.26 6.28
N THR A 39 -6.20 -1.40 5.58
CA THR A 39 -7.41 -0.76 6.10
C THR A 39 -8.60 -1.24 5.30
N ILE A 40 -9.60 -1.78 6.00
CA ILE A 40 -10.86 -2.21 5.41
C ILE A 40 -11.88 -1.13 5.70
N GLU A 41 -12.51 -0.62 4.65
CA GLU A 41 -13.62 0.35 4.74
C GLU A 41 -14.93 -0.41 4.57
N GLY A 42 -15.83 -0.27 5.53
CA GLY A 42 -17.08 -1.02 5.55
C GLY A 42 -17.95 -0.69 6.74
N ARG A 43 -19.06 -1.40 6.90
CA ARG A 43 -19.95 -1.25 8.05
C ARG A 43 -19.66 -2.34 9.07
N VAL A 44 -19.32 -1.99 10.30
CA VAL A 44 -19.11 -2.97 11.37
C VAL A 44 -20.47 -3.44 11.89
N LEU A 45 -20.69 -4.76 11.89
CA LEU A 45 -21.93 -5.38 12.34
C LEU A 45 -21.87 -5.79 13.81
N GLY A 46 -20.71 -6.28 14.24
CA GLY A 46 -20.51 -6.79 15.59
C GLY A 46 -19.04 -6.97 15.90
N GLN A 47 -18.68 -6.70 17.16
CA GLN A 47 -17.32 -6.86 17.66
C GLN A 47 -17.36 -7.85 18.82
N SER A 48 -16.57 -8.92 18.74
CA SER A 48 -16.49 -9.96 19.77
C SER A 48 -15.02 -10.24 20.13
N THR A 49 -14.81 -11.06 21.15
CA THR A 49 -13.45 -11.48 21.55
C THR A 49 -12.77 -12.34 20.50
N LEU A 50 -13.53 -13.06 19.67
CA LEU A 50 -12.99 -14.01 18.69
C LEU A 50 -12.85 -13.37 17.30
N GLU A 51 -13.88 -12.66 16.87
CA GLU A 51 -13.94 -12.07 15.54
C GLU A 51 -14.66 -10.72 15.51
N ILE A 52 -14.30 -9.92 14.51
CA ILE A 52 -14.97 -8.68 14.14
C ILE A 52 -15.69 -8.92 12.83
N ARG A 53 -17.02 -8.78 12.85
CA ARG A 53 -17.90 -8.98 11.70
C ARG A 53 -18.21 -7.65 11.03
N TYR A 54 -18.08 -7.60 9.72
CA TYR A 54 -18.27 -6.37 8.94
C TYR A 54 -18.85 -6.67 7.55
N GLN A 55 -19.44 -5.65 6.93
CA GLN A 55 -19.95 -5.69 5.57
C GLN A 55 -19.13 -4.77 4.66
N VAL A 56 -18.72 -5.31 3.51
CA VAL A 56 -18.01 -4.55 2.47
C VAL A 56 -18.82 -4.60 1.18
N PRO A 57 -18.93 -3.47 0.45
CA PRO A 57 -19.52 -3.47 -0.89
C PRO A 57 -18.63 -4.26 -1.87
N ARG A 58 -19.21 -5.24 -2.56
CA ARG A 58 -18.58 -5.92 -3.70
C ARG A 58 -19.48 -5.77 -4.92
N GLY A 59 -19.26 -4.72 -5.69
CA GLY A 59 -20.14 -4.32 -6.79
C GLY A 59 -21.51 -3.88 -6.24
N ALA A 60 -22.59 -4.51 -6.72
CA ALA A 60 -23.96 -4.20 -6.28
C ALA A 60 -24.41 -4.94 -5.02
N ARG A 61 -23.59 -5.85 -4.46
CA ARG A 61 -23.96 -6.67 -3.30
C ARG A 61 -23.10 -6.32 -2.09
N LEU A 62 -23.71 -6.36 -0.90
CA LEU A 62 -23.00 -6.32 0.37
C LEU A 62 -22.61 -7.74 0.76
N ILE A 63 -21.35 -7.94 1.12
CA ILE A 63 -20.83 -9.23 1.57
C ILE A 63 -20.39 -9.10 3.02
N GLU A 64 -20.86 -10.02 3.86
CA GLU A 64 -20.38 -10.17 5.22
C GLU A 64 -19.06 -10.94 5.24
N ARG A 65 -18.14 -10.44 6.05
CA ARG A 65 -16.86 -11.07 6.35
C ARG A 65 -16.58 -10.95 7.84
N SER A 66 -15.67 -11.78 8.31
CA SER A 66 -15.11 -11.67 9.64
C SER A 66 -13.59 -11.72 9.60
N GLU A 67 -12.97 -10.90 10.44
CA GLU A 67 -11.55 -11.00 10.73
C GLU A 67 -11.38 -11.48 12.18
N PRO A 68 -10.42 -12.38 12.47
CA PRO A 68 -10.04 -12.71 13.83
C PRO A 68 -9.62 -11.45 14.60
N THR A 69 -10.00 -11.35 15.87
CA THR A 69 -9.67 -10.17 16.68
C THR A 69 -8.16 -9.96 16.83
N GLU A 70 -7.38 -11.03 16.83
CA GLU A 70 -5.90 -11.01 16.86
C GLU A 70 -5.26 -10.36 15.62
N SER A 71 -5.95 -10.32 14.48
CA SER A 71 -5.44 -9.69 13.25
C SER A 71 -5.81 -8.21 13.15
N VAL A 72 -6.66 -7.72 14.06
CA VAL A 72 -7.18 -6.35 14.05
C VAL A 72 -6.42 -5.49 15.06
N PHE A 73 -5.85 -4.39 14.56
CA PHE A 73 -5.21 -3.41 15.41
C PHE A 73 -6.22 -2.46 16.05
N SER A 74 -7.12 -1.87 15.24
CA SER A 74 -8.14 -0.94 15.71
C SER A 74 -9.38 -0.92 14.81
N VAL A 75 -10.51 -0.48 15.38
CA VAL A 75 -11.74 -0.17 14.67
C VAL A 75 -12.05 1.30 14.89
N THR A 76 -12.22 2.05 13.82
CA THR A 76 -12.66 3.45 13.85
C THR A 76 -14.10 3.51 13.37
N ASP A 77 -15.00 4.00 14.22
CA ASP A 77 -16.40 4.18 13.85
C ASP A 77 -16.56 5.32 12.85
N SER A 78 -17.72 5.37 12.18
CA SER A 78 -18.15 6.48 11.30
C SER A 78 -18.07 7.88 11.91
N LEU A 79 -18.10 7.98 13.24
CA LEU A 79 -17.94 9.21 14.01
C LEU A 79 -16.47 9.60 14.26
N GLY A 80 -15.51 8.77 13.84
CA GLY A 80 -14.08 8.97 14.05
C GLY A 80 -13.55 8.47 15.40
N HIS A 81 -14.38 7.82 16.22
CA HIS A 81 -13.93 7.23 17.48
C HIS A 81 -13.15 5.93 17.23
N GLU A 82 -11.88 5.92 17.61
CA GLU A 82 -11.01 4.76 17.48
C GLU A 82 -11.07 3.88 18.75
N ARG A 83 -11.36 2.60 18.57
CA ARG A 83 -11.21 1.55 19.57
C ARG A 83 -10.05 0.64 19.19
N VAL A 84 -9.01 0.62 20.01
CA VAL A 84 -7.85 -0.26 19.84
C VAL A 84 -8.17 -1.66 20.38
N TRP A 85 -7.94 -2.67 19.55
CA TRP A 85 -8.09 -4.09 19.89
C TRP A 85 -6.75 -4.75 20.21
N TYR A 86 -5.67 -4.23 19.64
CA TYR A 86 -4.32 -4.67 19.95
C TYR A 86 -3.94 -4.38 21.40
N PHE A 87 -3.27 -5.34 22.03
CA PHE A 87 -2.62 -5.19 23.32
C PHE A 87 -1.25 -5.90 23.30
N MET A 88 -0.31 -5.36 24.05
CA MET A 88 1.01 -5.95 24.21
C MET A 88 0.90 -7.21 25.06
N ASP A 89 1.30 -8.34 24.48
CA ASP A 89 1.35 -9.63 25.16
C ASP A 89 2.48 -10.48 24.57
N THR A 90 3.56 -10.58 25.31
CA THR A 90 4.76 -11.34 24.92
C THR A 90 4.49 -12.84 24.82
N VAL A 91 3.43 -13.36 25.45
CA VAL A 91 3.05 -14.79 25.33
C VAL A 91 2.48 -15.09 23.96
N PHE A 92 1.79 -14.13 23.34
CA PHE A 92 1.24 -14.25 21.98
C PHE A 92 2.17 -13.68 20.90
N GLY A 93 3.37 -13.21 21.26
CA GLY A 93 4.34 -12.59 20.34
C GLY A 93 4.07 -11.12 20.00
N ASN A 94 3.19 -10.46 20.77
CA ASN A 94 2.91 -9.04 20.65
C ASN A 94 3.87 -8.24 21.55
N ASP A 95 5.10 -8.06 21.07
CA ASP A 95 6.18 -7.46 21.86
C ASP A 95 6.18 -5.92 21.86
N TYR A 96 5.34 -5.29 21.02
CA TYR A 96 5.29 -3.84 20.89
C TYR A 96 4.18 -3.24 21.75
N THR A 97 4.42 -2.06 22.32
CA THR A 97 3.34 -1.25 22.88
C THR A 97 2.37 -0.79 21.79
N VAL A 98 1.18 -0.32 22.16
CA VAL A 98 0.17 0.16 21.20
C VAL A 98 0.74 1.24 20.29
N ASP A 99 1.48 2.21 20.84
CA ASP A 99 2.06 3.31 20.07
C ASP A 99 3.18 2.84 19.14
N GLN A 100 4.05 1.94 19.63
CA GLN A 100 5.11 1.35 18.82
C GLN A 100 4.54 0.55 17.65
N MET A 101 3.50 -0.26 17.90
CA MET A 101 2.82 -1.03 16.85
C MET A 101 2.12 -0.10 15.85
N ARG A 102 1.51 0.99 16.32
CA ARG A 102 0.91 2.00 15.45
C ARG A 102 1.94 2.61 14.50
N TRP A 103 3.12 2.95 15.02
CA TRP A 103 4.21 3.48 14.21
C TRP A 103 4.77 2.47 13.22
N LEU A 104 4.92 1.22 13.65
CA LEU A 104 5.32 0.11 12.77
C LEU A 104 4.33 -0.05 11.61
N ILE A 105 3.03 -0.10 11.89
CA ILE A 105 1.96 -0.21 10.88
C ILE A 105 2.01 0.96 9.89
N LYS A 106 2.18 2.19 10.39
CA LYS A 106 2.28 3.38 9.53
C LYS A 106 3.52 3.31 8.63
N GLY A 107 4.65 2.84 9.15
CA GLY A 107 5.86 2.59 8.35
C GLY A 107 5.61 1.58 7.23
N GLU A 108 4.90 0.49 7.51
CA GLU A 108 4.52 -0.50 6.50
C GLU A 108 3.63 0.09 5.41
N GLN A 109 2.63 0.89 5.79
CA GLN A 109 1.72 1.58 4.86
C GLN A 109 2.49 2.54 3.94
N ASP A 110 3.35 3.38 4.51
CA ASP A 110 4.10 4.38 3.76
C ASP A 110 5.16 3.73 2.85
N ALA A 111 5.77 2.61 3.25
CA ALA A 111 6.60 1.81 2.36
C ALA A 111 5.80 1.16 1.22
N ARG A 112 4.60 0.65 1.52
CA ARG A 112 3.72 0.03 0.51
C ARG A 112 3.39 1.01 -0.61
N ASP A 113 3.11 2.26 -0.26
CA ASP A 113 2.69 3.28 -1.21
C ASP A 113 3.89 4.01 -1.85
N GLY A 114 4.86 4.43 -1.03
CA GLY A 114 5.94 5.33 -1.44
C GLY A 114 7.23 4.64 -1.92
N TYR A 115 7.58 3.46 -1.39
CA TYR A 115 8.90 2.86 -1.69
C TYR A 115 8.97 2.32 -3.13
N ARG A 116 9.98 2.77 -3.90
CA ARG A 116 10.19 2.36 -5.30
C ARG A 116 11.64 1.92 -5.54
N PRO A 117 11.92 0.61 -5.66
CA PRO A 117 13.28 0.08 -5.82
C PRO A 117 13.78 0.15 -7.27
N LEU A 118 13.80 1.34 -7.88
CA LEU A 118 14.15 1.51 -9.30
C LEU A 118 15.56 1.03 -9.63
N TRP A 119 16.57 1.46 -8.87
CA TRP A 119 17.96 1.06 -9.11
C TRP A 119 18.20 -0.44 -8.97
N PRO A 120 17.72 -1.12 -7.90
CA PRO A 120 17.75 -2.57 -7.83
C PRO A 120 17.08 -3.26 -9.03
N MET A 121 15.96 -2.72 -9.53
CA MET A 121 15.26 -3.29 -10.69
C MET A 121 16.10 -3.17 -11.97
N ILE A 122 16.68 -2.00 -12.24
CA ILE A 122 17.55 -1.78 -13.40
C ILE A 122 18.75 -2.73 -13.33
N GLY A 123 19.36 -2.86 -12.14
CA GLY A 123 20.45 -3.81 -11.92
C GLY A 123 20.04 -5.25 -12.17
N GLY A 124 18.86 -5.67 -11.73
CA GLY A 124 18.36 -7.04 -11.94
C GLY A 124 18.09 -7.34 -13.41
N PHE A 125 17.49 -6.38 -14.13
CA PHE A 125 17.29 -6.49 -15.57
C PHE A 125 18.63 -6.61 -16.31
N ALA A 126 19.57 -5.70 -16.05
CA ALA A 126 20.88 -5.70 -16.68
C ALA A 126 21.68 -6.97 -16.35
N PHE A 127 21.60 -7.44 -15.10
CA PHE A 127 22.21 -8.69 -14.67
C PHE A 127 21.64 -9.88 -15.44
N GLY A 128 20.31 -10.02 -15.48
CA GLY A 128 19.64 -11.11 -16.19
C GLY A 128 19.93 -11.11 -17.70
N ALA A 129 19.78 -9.96 -18.37
CA ALA A 129 20.04 -9.85 -19.79
C ALA A 129 21.53 -10.06 -20.13
N GLY A 130 22.41 -9.38 -19.40
CA GLY A 130 23.85 -9.41 -19.67
C GLY A 130 24.47 -10.79 -19.45
N THR A 131 24.10 -11.49 -18.37
CA THR A 131 24.64 -12.83 -18.08
C THR A 131 24.22 -13.86 -19.10
N VAL A 132 22.95 -13.86 -19.53
CA VAL A 132 22.47 -14.77 -20.58
C VAL A 132 23.13 -14.47 -21.93
N MET A 133 23.23 -13.20 -22.31
CA MET A 133 23.84 -12.81 -23.58
C MET A 133 25.33 -13.14 -23.63
N ALA A 134 26.07 -12.92 -22.54
CA ALA A 134 27.53 -13.04 -22.54
C ALA A 134 28.08 -14.43 -22.18
N LEU A 135 27.44 -15.16 -21.26
CA LEU A 135 28.06 -16.31 -20.59
C LEU A 135 27.46 -17.68 -20.98
N ASP A 136 26.54 -17.74 -21.95
CA ASP A 136 25.89 -18.98 -22.38
C ASP A 136 25.19 -19.74 -21.23
N LEU A 137 24.73 -19.00 -20.23
CA LEU A 137 24.07 -19.55 -19.05
C LEU A 137 22.60 -19.89 -19.33
N GLU A 138 22.24 -20.31 -20.54
CA GLU A 138 20.86 -20.66 -20.90
C GLU A 138 20.30 -21.73 -19.96
N VAL A 139 21.11 -22.74 -19.63
CA VAL A 139 20.77 -23.84 -18.71
C VAL A 139 20.65 -23.36 -17.25
N MET A 140 21.39 -22.31 -16.87
CA MET A 140 21.34 -21.73 -15.51
C MET A 140 20.44 -20.50 -15.41
N SER A 141 19.78 -20.10 -16.50
CA SER A 141 19.01 -18.86 -16.59
C SER A 141 17.84 -18.82 -15.59
N LEU A 142 17.30 -20.00 -15.24
CA LEU A 142 16.26 -20.15 -14.23
C LEU A 142 16.74 -19.82 -12.80
N LEU A 143 18.04 -19.95 -12.51
CA LEU A 143 18.62 -19.65 -11.21
C LEU A 143 19.01 -18.17 -11.04
N LEU A 144 19.16 -17.43 -12.14
CA LEU A 144 19.57 -16.02 -12.08
C LEU A 144 18.57 -15.13 -11.32
N PRO A 145 17.24 -15.22 -11.56
CA PRO A 145 16.27 -14.43 -10.81
C PRO A 145 16.27 -14.67 -9.29
N PRO A 146 16.16 -15.92 -8.78
CA PRO A 146 16.20 -16.13 -7.33
C PRO A 146 17.56 -15.78 -6.72
N LEU A 147 18.67 -15.97 -7.45
CA LEU A 147 20.00 -15.57 -6.98
C LEU A 147 20.08 -14.05 -6.77
N TYR A 148 19.72 -13.26 -7.78
CA TYR A 148 19.77 -11.80 -7.68
C TYR A 148 18.79 -11.27 -6.62
N ALA A 149 17.57 -11.82 -6.57
CA ALA A 149 16.57 -11.47 -5.56
C ALA A 149 17.06 -11.79 -4.13
N GLY A 150 17.74 -12.92 -3.95
CA GLY A 150 18.37 -13.30 -2.67
C GLY A 150 19.47 -12.33 -2.24
N VAL A 151 20.36 -11.92 -3.15
CA VAL A 151 21.36 -10.88 -2.86
C VAL A 151 20.69 -9.55 -2.47
N MET A 152 19.59 -9.20 -3.12
CA MET A 152 18.83 -7.97 -2.82
C MET A 152 18.02 -8.03 -1.51
N ALA A 153 17.95 -9.18 -0.85
CA ALA A 153 17.38 -9.30 0.49
C ALA A 153 18.32 -8.79 1.59
N LEU A 154 19.65 -8.79 1.35
CA LEU A 154 20.67 -8.47 2.36
C LEU A 154 20.76 -6.98 2.75
N PRO A 155 20.79 -6.02 1.80
CA PRO A 155 20.97 -4.61 2.16
C PRO A 155 19.80 -4.10 3.00
N ARG A 156 20.06 -3.20 3.94
CA ARG A 156 18.97 -2.53 4.67
C ARG A 156 18.19 -1.60 3.72
N VAL A 157 16.89 -1.46 3.97
CA VAL A 157 16.05 -0.47 3.29
C VAL A 157 15.95 0.73 4.21
N HIS A 158 16.28 1.90 3.68
CA HIS A 158 16.14 3.17 4.38
C HIS A 158 14.83 3.84 3.99
N VAL A 159 14.29 4.68 4.88
CA VAL A 159 13.10 5.48 4.62
C VAL A 159 13.39 6.43 3.46
N THR A 160 12.52 6.45 2.45
CA THR A 160 12.68 7.34 1.30
C THR A 160 12.13 8.73 1.65
N PRO A 161 12.89 9.82 1.45
CA PRO A 161 12.40 11.17 1.66
C PRO A 161 11.13 11.42 0.84
N GLY A 162 10.12 12.04 1.45
CA GLY A 162 8.83 12.33 0.81
C GLY A 162 7.85 11.14 0.72
N SER A 163 8.22 9.96 1.20
CA SER A 163 7.26 8.85 1.38
C SER A 163 6.57 8.84 2.75
N VAL A 164 7.10 9.60 3.71
CA VAL A 164 6.58 9.74 5.07
C VAL A 164 5.38 10.68 5.05
N ARG A 165 4.23 10.21 5.51
CA ARG A 165 3.01 11.03 5.61
C ARG A 165 3.00 11.96 6.82
N ASP A 166 3.56 11.50 7.93
CA ASP A 166 3.56 12.22 9.19
C ASP A 166 5.00 12.58 9.61
N PRO A 167 5.38 13.88 9.60
CA PRO A 167 6.71 14.33 9.98
C PRO A 167 7.12 13.93 11.40
N LEU A 168 6.16 13.68 12.30
CA LEU A 168 6.45 13.29 13.68
C LEU A 168 7.06 11.89 13.79
N MET A 169 6.97 11.08 12.74
CA MET A 169 7.47 9.69 12.70
C MET A 169 8.86 9.60 12.10
N GLU A 170 9.39 10.71 11.59
CA GLU A 170 10.72 10.73 11.00
C GLU A 170 11.78 10.51 12.09
N GLY A 171 12.64 9.51 11.88
CA GLY A 171 13.67 9.12 12.84
C GLY A 171 13.23 8.13 13.91
N ASP A 172 11.95 7.75 13.97
CA ASP A 172 11.50 6.71 14.89
C ASP A 172 11.97 5.31 14.46
N PRO A 173 12.60 4.52 15.35
CA PRO A 173 13.10 3.19 15.02
C PRO A 173 12.00 2.16 14.69
N TYR A 174 10.81 2.24 15.29
CA TYR A 174 9.72 1.28 15.06
C TYR A 174 9.06 1.53 13.70
N TYR A 175 8.84 2.81 13.38
CA TYR A 175 8.42 3.24 12.05
C TYR A 175 9.42 2.80 10.98
N ALA A 176 10.72 3.06 11.18
CA ALA A 176 11.76 2.66 10.23
C ALA A 176 11.81 1.13 10.05
N THR A 177 11.53 0.37 11.09
CA THR A 177 11.48 -1.10 11.05
C THR A 177 10.31 -1.60 10.18
N GLY A 178 9.10 -1.07 10.38
CA GLY A 178 7.94 -1.39 9.53
C GLY A 178 8.13 -0.96 8.08
N TYR A 179 8.74 0.21 7.87
CA TYR A 179 9.08 0.67 6.52
C TYR A 179 10.06 -0.28 5.83
N ALA A 180 11.11 -0.69 6.55
CA ALA A 180 12.15 -1.55 6.02
C ALA A 180 11.66 -2.97 5.74
N SER A 181 10.76 -3.54 6.57
CA SER A 181 10.19 -4.89 6.38
C SER A 181 9.42 -4.96 5.05
N THR A 182 8.48 -4.05 4.85
CA THR A 182 7.65 -3.98 3.63
C THR A 182 8.48 -3.57 2.42
N GLY A 183 9.37 -2.60 2.57
CA GLY A 183 10.27 -2.16 1.51
C GLY A 183 11.21 -3.27 1.03
N ARG A 184 11.73 -4.10 1.94
CA ARG A 184 12.60 -5.24 1.57
C ARG A 184 11.85 -6.25 0.72
N THR A 185 10.66 -6.67 1.14
CA THR A 185 9.82 -7.60 0.38
C THR A 185 9.49 -7.04 -1.02
N LYS A 186 9.12 -5.75 -1.10
CA LYS A 186 8.84 -5.08 -2.37
C LYS A 186 10.07 -5.01 -3.28
N ARG A 187 11.26 -4.77 -2.73
CA ARG A 187 12.53 -4.81 -3.49
C ARG A 187 12.77 -6.20 -4.06
N VAL A 188 12.77 -7.23 -3.22
CA VAL A 188 13.03 -8.62 -3.61
C VAL A 188 12.10 -9.05 -4.74
N LEU A 189 10.78 -8.87 -4.58
CA LEU A 189 9.80 -9.25 -5.60
C LEU A 189 9.96 -8.47 -6.90
N ARG A 190 10.14 -7.15 -6.83
CA ARG A 190 10.31 -6.34 -8.05
C ARG A 190 11.62 -6.66 -8.78
N THR A 191 12.70 -6.95 -8.05
CA THR A 191 13.96 -7.37 -8.65
C THR A 191 13.88 -8.76 -9.26
N LEU A 192 13.13 -9.67 -8.64
CA LEU A 192 12.85 -11.00 -9.20
C LEU A 192 12.19 -10.85 -10.57
N TYR A 193 11.06 -10.14 -10.65
CA TYR A 193 10.35 -9.92 -11.91
C TYR A 193 11.20 -9.18 -12.95
N SER A 194 11.97 -8.18 -12.52
CA SER A 194 12.88 -7.44 -13.41
C SER A 194 13.98 -8.34 -13.99
N THR A 195 14.53 -9.25 -13.19
CA THR A 195 15.57 -10.19 -13.63
C THR A 195 15.00 -11.25 -14.56
N VAL A 196 13.79 -11.75 -14.30
CA VAL A 196 13.06 -12.64 -15.23
C VAL A 196 12.88 -11.96 -16.59
N ALA A 197 12.43 -10.70 -16.60
CA ALA A 197 12.28 -9.93 -17.83
C ALA A 197 13.63 -9.74 -18.55
N GLY A 198 14.69 -9.45 -17.80
CA GLY A 198 16.05 -9.36 -18.34
C GLY A 198 16.52 -10.66 -18.98
N VAL A 199 16.33 -11.80 -18.30
CA VAL A 199 16.65 -13.13 -18.83
C VAL A 199 15.88 -13.42 -20.12
N ALA A 200 14.57 -13.15 -20.15
CA ALA A 200 13.75 -13.37 -21.36
C ALA A 200 14.25 -12.53 -22.55
N VAL A 201 14.57 -11.25 -22.31
CA VAL A 201 15.15 -10.38 -23.34
C VAL A 201 16.54 -10.89 -23.76
N GLY A 202 17.38 -11.30 -22.82
CA GLY A 202 18.70 -11.84 -23.10
C GLY A 202 18.66 -13.09 -23.97
N LEU A 203 17.74 -14.02 -23.68
CA LEU A 203 17.51 -15.22 -24.48
C LEU A 203 17.03 -14.85 -25.90
N ALA A 204 16.05 -13.95 -26.01
CA ALA A 204 15.53 -13.52 -27.31
C ALA A 204 16.60 -12.86 -28.17
N VAL A 205 17.40 -11.93 -27.61
CA VAL A 205 18.49 -11.29 -28.36
C VAL A 205 19.53 -12.31 -28.76
N ARG A 206 19.88 -13.23 -27.87
CA ARG A 206 20.86 -14.29 -28.16
C ARG A 206 20.40 -15.19 -29.30
N GLN A 207 19.16 -15.68 -29.25
CA GLN A 207 18.60 -16.56 -30.28
C GLN A 207 18.37 -15.85 -31.62
N LEU A 208 17.89 -14.61 -31.61
CA LEU A 208 17.50 -13.92 -32.85
C LEU A 208 18.65 -13.15 -33.51
N VAL A 209 19.64 -12.70 -32.74
CA VAL A 209 20.70 -11.80 -33.24
C VAL A 209 22.07 -12.49 -33.21
N ILE A 210 22.41 -13.16 -32.10
CA ILE A 210 23.75 -13.70 -31.88
C ILE A 210 23.91 -15.08 -32.53
N ASN A 211 22.89 -15.95 -32.40
CA ASN A 211 22.89 -17.29 -32.95
C ASN A 211 21.57 -17.64 -33.67
N PRO A 212 21.29 -17.02 -34.83
CA PRO A 212 20.05 -17.23 -35.57
C PRO A 212 19.90 -18.62 -36.22
N ASN A 213 20.95 -19.47 -36.21
CA ASN A 213 21.01 -20.70 -37.01
C ASN A 213 20.85 -22.00 -36.19
N LEU A 214 20.14 -21.96 -35.06
CA LEU A 214 19.64 -23.20 -34.44
C LEU A 214 18.34 -23.61 -35.15
N ASP A 215 18.48 -24.13 -36.37
CA ASP A 215 17.42 -24.94 -37.00
C ASP A 215 17.23 -26.23 -36.18
N PRO A 216 15.98 -26.73 -36.01
CA PRO A 216 15.71 -28.00 -35.32
C PRO A 216 16.29 -29.23 -36.03
#